data_AF-A0A8H4KUN8-F1
#
_entry.id   AF-A0A8H4KUN8-F1
#
_cell.length_a   1.000
_cell.length_b   1.000
_cell.length_c   1.000
_cell.angle_alpha   90.00
_cell.angle_beta   90.00
_cell.angle_gamma   90.00
#
_symmetry.space_group_name_H-M   'P 1'
#
loop_
_entity.id
_entity.type
_entity.pdbx_description
1 polymer ?
#
loop_
_entity_poly.entity_id
_entity_poly.type
_entity_poly.pdbx_seq_one_letter_code
_entity_poly.pdbx_strand_id
1 'polypeptide(L)'
;MSKVFTTSDVASHNKPGDLYIIVDGDVYDVTKFQDDHPGGKKILQRVGGKDASKQFWKYHNEGILKKYQKQLQVGSLDSKPKAPEPKPEANAAPVLAAPTPKAVKTTQKEVAAEEEDAEALEPYGDQIPFADPAWYQSYHSPYFNESHAALRAEVREWVESAIEPHVTDWDEAKEVPEEIYKEMGRRGYLAGLLGVKYPTQYAPQGGVKSVPAEQWDLFHEMIITDELSRTGSGGFVWNIIGGFGIGCPPLVKFGKKELKDRIMPGILSGEKRICLAITEPDAGSDVANLTCEAKLSEDGKHYIVNGEKKWITNGIWADYFTVAVRTGEAGMNGVSLLLIERGEGVSTRRMPCQGVLSSGTTYITFEDVKVPVENLLGKENQGFKGKFTCKQHLSSQG
;
A
#
# COMPACT_ATOMS: atom_id res chain seq x y z
N MET A 1 36.02 -6.85 23.27
CA MET A 1 35.90 -7.87 24.34
C MET A 1 34.49 -7.76 24.91
N SER A 2 33.63 -8.73 24.63
CA SER A 2 32.23 -8.73 25.08
C SER A 2 32.19 -8.92 26.59
N LYS A 3 31.51 -8.03 27.32
CA LYS A 3 31.36 -8.16 28.78
C LYS A 3 30.45 -9.34 29.08
N VAL A 4 30.73 -10.04 30.19
CA VAL A 4 29.86 -11.11 30.70
C VAL A 4 29.05 -10.52 31.84
N PHE A 5 27.74 -10.75 31.82
CA PHE A 5 26.80 -10.26 32.82
C PHE A 5 26.10 -11.42 33.51
N THR A 6 25.77 -11.29 34.79
CA THR A 6 24.77 -12.14 35.44
C THR A 6 23.37 -11.55 35.23
N THR A 7 22.33 -12.34 35.43
CA THR A 7 20.94 -11.83 35.42
C THR A 7 20.71 -10.79 36.53
N SER A 8 21.42 -10.91 37.65
CA SER A 8 21.38 -9.94 38.75
C SER A 8 22.05 -8.61 38.36
N ASP A 9 23.13 -8.64 37.58
CA ASP A 9 23.79 -7.43 37.09
C ASP A 9 22.83 -6.66 36.18
N VAL A 10 22.21 -7.34 35.21
CA VAL A 10 21.22 -6.72 34.31
C VAL A 10 20.04 -6.16 35.10
N ALA A 11 19.55 -6.86 36.13
CA ALA A 11 18.44 -6.40 36.97
C ALA A 11 18.71 -5.08 37.71
N SER A 12 19.99 -4.72 37.93
CA SER A 12 20.38 -3.43 38.52
C SER A 12 20.25 -2.25 37.55
N HIS A 13 20.26 -2.51 36.23
CA HIS A 13 20.11 -1.53 35.15
C HIS A 13 18.64 -1.40 34.73
N ASN A 14 17.80 -0.90 35.63
CA ASN A 14 16.33 -0.83 35.45
C ASN A 14 15.74 0.59 35.52
N LYS A 15 16.58 1.63 35.41
CA LYS A 15 16.18 3.04 35.55
C LYS A 15 16.22 3.75 34.20
N PRO A 16 15.45 4.84 34.00
CA PRO A 16 15.49 5.59 32.74
C PRO A 16 16.88 6.14 32.36
N GLY A 17 17.79 6.37 33.32
CA GLY A 17 19.15 6.80 33.02
C GLY A 17 20.17 5.66 32.88
N ASP A 18 19.72 4.41 33.05
CA ASP A 18 20.57 3.22 33.10
C ASP A 18 19.69 1.97 32.88
N LEU A 19 19.49 1.59 31.62
CA LEU A 19 18.43 0.68 31.18
C LEU A 19 18.93 -0.41 30.25
N TYR A 20 19.10 -1.63 30.77
CA TYR A 20 19.55 -2.79 29.98
C TYR A 20 18.43 -3.81 29.81
N ILE A 21 18.48 -4.60 28.74
CA ILE A 21 17.56 -5.71 28.47
C ILE A 21 18.34 -6.93 27.98
N ILE A 22 17.77 -8.12 28.18
CA ILE A 22 18.29 -9.37 27.62
C ILE A 22 17.41 -9.83 26.44
N VAL A 23 18.05 -10.20 25.32
CA VAL A 23 17.42 -10.88 24.18
C VAL A 23 18.29 -12.08 23.80
N ASP A 24 17.73 -13.29 23.88
CA ASP A 24 18.39 -14.57 23.58
C ASP A 24 19.77 -14.72 24.24
N GLY A 25 19.85 -14.30 25.50
CA GLY A 25 21.05 -14.34 26.33
C GLY A 25 22.11 -13.28 25.99
N ASP A 26 21.87 -12.38 25.05
CA ASP A 26 22.69 -11.20 24.81
C ASP A 26 22.14 -9.98 25.56
N VAL A 27 23.04 -9.15 26.09
CA VAL A 27 22.70 -7.96 26.89
C VAL A 27 22.87 -6.71 26.04
N TYR A 28 21.82 -5.90 26.01
CA TYR A 28 21.73 -4.68 25.22
C TYR A 28 21.54 -3.47 26.13
N ASP A 29 22.35 -2.43 25.93
CA ASP A 29 22.14 -1.12 26.55
C ASP A 29 21.20 -0.31 25.67
N VAL A 30 19.99 -0.06 26.18
CA VAL A 30 18.94 0.69 25.48
C VAL A 30 18.71 2.07 26.11
N THR A 31 19.61 2.52 26.99
CA THR A 31 19.48 3.77 27.74
C THR A 31 19.31 4.98 26.81
N LYS A 32 20.12 5.09 25.76
CA LYS A 32 19.99 6.18 24.78
C LYS A 32 18.93 5.89 23.72
N PHE A 33 18.74 4.62 23.39
CA PHE A 33 17.81 4.19 22.34
C PHE A 33 16.33 4.30 22.78
N GLN A 34 16.04 4.41 24.07
CA GLN A 34 14.66 4.45 24.54
C GLN A 34 13.84 5.62 23.97
N ASP A 35 14.49 6.75 23.68
CA ASP A 35 13.84 7.93 23.09
C ASP A 35 13.58 7.77 21.58
N ASP A 36 14.39 6.94 20.91
CA ASP A 36 14.28 6.65 19.47
C ASP A 36 13.45 5.38 19.18
N HIS A 37 13.01 4.67 20.21
CA HIS A 37 12.27 3.43 20.05
C HIS A 37 10.86 3.70 19.51
N PRO A 38 10.46 3.17 18.33
CA PRO A 38 9.17 3.47 17.68
C PRO A 38 7.93 3.11 18.51
N GLY A 39 8.05 2.12 19.41
CA GLY A 39 6.98 1.75 20.36
C GLY A 39 6.88 2.65 21.59
N GLY A 40 7.73 3.69 21.69
CA GLY A 40 7.84 4.62 22.80
C GLY A 40 8.65 4.11 23.99
N LYS A 41 9.28 5.04 24.73
CA LYS A 41 10.16 4.75 25.88
C LYS A 41 9.53 3.95 27.01
N LYS A 42 8.23 4.13 27.25
CA LYS A 42 7.49 3.45 28.34
C LYS A 42 7.48 1.91 28.19
N ILE A 43 7.59 1.41 26.96
CA ILE A 43 7.61 -0.03 26.69
C ILE A 43 8.96 -0.63 27.11
N LEU A 44 10.07 0.01 26.77
CA LEU A 44 11.41 -0.43 27.17
C LEU A 44 11.60 -0.32 28.68
N GLN A 45 11.12 0.77 29.30
CA GLN A 45 11.19 0.95 30.75
C GLN A 45 10.44 -0.14 31.54
N ARG A 46 9.40 -0.77 30.95
CA ARG A 46 8.64 -1.86 31.59
C ARG A 46 9.43 -3.18 31.65
N VAL A 47 10.28 -3.40 30.65
CA VAL A 47 11.11 -4.61 30.50
C VAL A 47 12.58 -4.38 30.89
N GLY A 48 12.94 -3.17 31.30
CA GLY A 48 14.26 -2.83 31.82
C GLY A 48 14.68 -3.74 32.97
N GLY A 49 15.92 -4.21 32.91
CA GLY A 49 16.52 -5.13 33.85
C GLY A 49 16.00 -6.57 33.77
N LYS A 50 15.31 -6.96 32.68
CA LYS A 50 14.69 -8.29 32.54
C LYS A 50 15.03 -8.95 31.21
N ASP A 51 14.75 -10.25 31.15
CA ASP A 51 14.68 -10.99 29.89
C ASP A 51 13.42 -10.58 29.12
N ALA A 52 13.66 -9.94 27.97
CA ALA A 52 12.65 -9.42 27.09
C ALA A 52 12.52 -10.26 25.80
N SER A 53 13.16 -11.43 25.71
CA SER A 53 13.22 -12.23 24.47
C SER A 53 11.83 -12.54 23.92
N LYS A 54 10.90 -12.98 24.78
CA LYS A 54 9.51 -13.27 24.37
C LYS A 54 8.78 -12.03 23.83
N GLN A 55 8.97 -10.88 24.47
CA GLN A 55 8.36 -9.61 24.07
C GLN A 55 9.00 -9.07 22.80
N PHE A 56 10.31 -9.23 22.65
CA PHE A 56 11.05 -8.84 21.46
C PHE A 56 10.51 -9.58 20.23
N TRP A 57 10.46 -10.92 20.27
CA TRP A 57 10.02 -11.75 19.15
C TRP A 57 8.52 -11.65 18.84
N LYS A 58 7.70 -11.18 19.78
CA LYS A 58 6.29 -10.87 19.52
C LYS A 58 6.11 -9.68 18.57
N TYR A 59 7.05 -8.72 18.57
CA TYR A 59 6.90 -7.45 17.84
C TYR A 59 8.05 -7.15 16.85
N HIS A 60 9.12 -7.94 16.86
CA HIS A 60 10.33 -7.73 16.04
C HIS A 60 10.77 -9.02 15.35
N ASN A 61 11.68 -8.89 14.38
CA ASN A 61 12.26 -9.98 13.62
C ASN A 61 13.81 -9.95 13.65
N GLU A 62 14.45 -10.99 13.12
CA GLU A 62 15.92 -11.14 13.16
C GLU A 62 16.67 -10.00 12.45
N GLY A 63 16.08 -9.41 11.41
CA GLY A 63 16.69 -8.31 10.66
C GLY A 63 16.88 -7.06 11.54
N ILE A 64 15.93 -6.79 12.43
CA ILE A 64 16.03 -5.70 13.40
C ILE A 64 17.15 -5.98 14.40
N LEU A 65 17.25 -7.22 14.89
CA LEU A 65 18.31 -7.60 15.82
C LEU A 65 19.69 -7.43 15.15
N LYS A 66 19.90 -7.98 13.95
CA LYS A 66 21.16 -7.84 13.19
C LYS A 66 21.56 -6.39 12.92
N LYS A 67 20.57 -5.52 12.67
CA LYS A 67 20.79 -4.08 12.41
C LYS A 67 21.33 -3.35 13.64
N TYR A 68 20.73 -3.55 14.81
CA TYR A 68 21.07 -2.80 16.02
C TYR A 68 22.06 -3.52 16.93
N GLN A 69 22.32 -4.81 16.71
CA GLN A 69 23.21 -5.63 17.54
C GLN A 69 24.61 -5.03 17.66
N LYS A 70 25.21 -4.59 16.56
CA LYS A 70 26.56 -3.99 16.58
C LYS A 70 26.63 -2.67 17.37
N GLN A 71 25.50 -1.99 17.56
CA GLN A 71 25.44 -0.66 18.19
C GLN A 71 25.05 -0.75 19.67
N LEU A 72 24.12 -1.66 20.01
CA LEU A 72 23.48 -1.70 21.32
C LEU A 72 23.94 -2.89 22.18
N GLN A 73 24.53 -3.93 21.60
CA GLN A 73 24.99 -5.09 22.37
C GLN A 73 26.23 -4.74 23.19
N VAL A 74 26.12 -4.86 24.51
CA VAL A 74 27.21 -4.59 25.45
C VAL A 74 27.84 -5.86 26.00
N GLY A 75 27.18 -7.01 25.85
CA GLY A 75 27.69 -8.29 26.31
C GLY A 75 26.72 -9.46 26.15
N SER A 76 26.97 -10.52 26.91
CA SER A 76 26.12 -11.72 26.98
C SER A 76 26.04 -12.23 28.42
N LEU A 77 25.00 -12.99 28.72
CA LEU A 77 24.85 -13.64 30.01
C LEU A 77 25.87 -14.75 30.20
N ASP A 78 26.35 -14.89 31.43
CA ASP A 78 27.18 -16.00 31.92
C ASP A 78 26.59 -17.40 31.63
N SER A 79 25.26 -17.48 31.65
CA SER A 79 24.46 -18.68 31.36
C SER A 79 24.29 -18.99 29.87
N LYS A 80 24.76 -18.13 28.95
CA LYS A 80 24.69 -18.40 27.51
C LYS A 80 25.73 -19.48 27.13
N PRO A 81 25.32 -20.61 26.53
CA PRO A 81 26.26 -21.67 26.13
C PRO A 81 27.34 -21.10 25.21
N LYS A 82 28.61 -21.28 25.59
CA LYS A 82 29.75 -20.87 24.75
C LYS A 82 29.74 -21.71 23.48
N ALA A 83 29.75 -21.06 22.31
CA ALA A 83 29.77 -21.76 21.03
C ALA A 83 30.97 -22.75 20.96
N PRO A 84 30.82 -23.94 20.35
CA PRO A 84 31.90 -24.91 20.26
C PRO A 84 33.11 -24.34 19.52
N GLU A 85 34.31 -24.58 20.04
CA GLU A 85 35.56 -24.29 19.32
C GLU A 85 35.65 -25.12 18.04
N PRO A 86 36.09 -24.54 16.90
CA PRO A 86 36.17 -25.27 15.65
C PRO A 86 37.34 -26.26 15.67
N LYS A 87 37.06 -27.54 15.39
CA LYS A 87 38.08 -28.57 15.15
C LYS A 87 38.71 -28.41 13.76
N PRO A 88 39.99 -28.82 13.60
CA PRO A 88 40.85 -28.36 12.51
C PRO A 88 40.66 -29.17 11.22
N GLU A 89 40.49 -28.49 10.09
CA GLU A 89 40.67 -29.06 8.76
C GLU A 89 42.04 -28.66 8.18
N ALA A 90 42.61 -29.62 7.47
CA ALA A 90 44.02 -29.69 7.10
C ALA A 90 44.45 -28.69 6.03
N ASN A 91 45.66 -28.15 6.26
CA ASN A 91 46.65 -27.52 5.37
C ASN A 91 46.21 -26.73 4.13
N ALA A 92 46.59 -25.45 4.18
CA ALA A 92 46.34 -24.37 3.24
C ALA A 92 47.30 -24.30 2.03
N ALA A 93 46.82 -23.67 0.95
CA ALA A 93 47.55 -22.70 0.11
C ALA A 93 46.60 -22.06 -0.93
N PRO A 94 46.88 -20.86 -1.47
CA PRO A 94 47.23 -19.60 -0.82
C PRO A 94 46.13 -18.53 -1.00
N VAL A 95 46.30 -17.41 -0.29
CA VAL A 95 45.42 -16.25 -0.23
C VAL A 95 45.20 -15.61 -1.61
N LEU A 96 43.94 -15.47 -2.04
CA LEU A 96 43.56 -14.57 -3.14
C LEU A 96 43.06 -13.25 -2.57
N ALA A 97 43.70 -12.16 -3.01
CA ALA A 97 43.39 -10.78 -2.67
C ALA A 97 41.96 -10.38 -3.06
N ALA A 98 41.43 -9.38 -2.36
CA ALA A 98 40.16 -8.73 -2.64
C ALA A 98 40.06 -8.34 -4.14
N PRO A 99 38.90 -8.57 -4.80
CA PRO A 99 38.73 -8.13 -6.17
C PRO A 99 38.62 -6.60 -6.19
N THR A 100 39.61 -5.96 -6.78
CA THR A 100 39.43 -4.69 -7.48
C THR A 100 38.45 -4.92 -8.63
N PRO A 101 37.61 -3.94 -9.01
CA PRO A 101 36.77 -4.07 -10.18
C PRO A 101 37.66 -4.17 -11.43
N LYS A 102 37.87 -5.39 -11.92
CA LYS A 102 38.46 -5.64 -13.24
C LYS A 102 37.33 -5.87 -14.22
N ALA A 103 37.40 -5.12 -15.32
CA ALA A 103 36.54 -5.19 -16.48
C ALA A 103 36.18 -6.63 -16.83
N VAL A 104 34.89 -6.93 -16.81
CA VAL A 104 34.35 -8.15 -17.42
C VAL A 104 34.45 -7.95 -18.93
N LYS A 105 35.39 -8.65 -19.58
CA LYS A 105 35.28 -8.94 -21.01
C LYS A 105 34.17 -9.97 -21.18
N THR A 106 32.97 -9.49 -21.44
CA THR A 106 31.90 -10.27 -22.03
C THR A 106 32.32 -10.67 -23.44
N THR A 107 32.50 -11.96 -23.70
CA THR A 107 32.32 -12.50 -25.05
C THR A 107 30.84 -12.34 -25.39
N GLN A 108 30.52 -11.20 -26.01
CA GLN A 108 29.29 -11.02 -26.73
C GLN A 108 29.21 -12.13 -27.78
N LYS A 109 28.27 -13.05 -27.63
CA LYS A 109 27.55 -13.49 -28.81
C LYS A 109 26.70 -12.26 -29.15
N GLU A 110 27.11 -11.51 -30.17
CA GLU A 110 26.32 -10.44 -30.77
C GLU A 110 24.98 -11.04 -31.17
N VAL A 111 24.02 -11.00 -30.25
CA VAL A 111 22.69 -10.60 -30.62
C VAL A 111 22.77 -9.11 -30.50
N ALA A 112 22.87 -8.42 -31.65
CA ALA A 112 22.66 -6.99 -31.71
C ALA A 112 21.24 -6.73 -31.18
N ALA A 113 21.13 -6.54 -29.86
CA ALA A 113 20.15 -5.65 -29.33
C ALA A 113 20.74 -4.27 -29.62
N GLU A 114 20.12 -3.56 -30.54
CA GLU A 114 20.38 -2.14 -30.71
C GLU A 114 20.29 -1.51 -29.31
N GLU A 115 21.41 -0.99 -28.81
CA GLU A 115 21.36 0.03 -27.77
C GLU A 115 20.66 1.21 -28.44
N GLU A 116 19.33 1.25 -28.36
CA GLU A 116 18.63 2.51 -28.48
C GLU A 116 19.14 3.36 -27.30
N ASP A 117 20.07 4.26 -27.60
CA ASP A 117 20.32 5.45 -26.78
C ASP A 117 18.95 6.10 -26.61
N ALA A 118 18.28 5.81 -25.48
CA ALA A 118 17.08 6.53 -25.11
C ALA A 118 17.51 7.98 -24.91
N GLU A 119 17.14 8.83 -25.87
CA GLU A 119 17.54 10.23 -25.88
C GLU A 119 17.09 10.91 -24.57
N ALA A 120 17.94 11.80 -24.05
CA ALA A 120 17.63 12.51 -22.82
C ALA A 120 16.36 13.36 -23.03
N LEU A 121 15.36 13.15 -22.18
CA LEU A 121 14.11 13.92 -22.22
C LEU A 121 14.38 15.41 -21.98
N GLU A 122 13.68 16.26 -22.74
CA GLU A 122 13.76 17.72 -22.58
C GLU A 122 13.33 18.14 -21.16
N PRO A 123 14.07 19.08 -20.53
CA PRO A 123 13.69 19.65 -19.25
C PRO A 123 12.27 20.23 -19.23
N TYR A 124 11.55 20.04 -18.13
CA TYR A 124 10.15 20.43 -17.96
C TYR A 124 9.88 21.05 -16.57
N GLY A 125 8.84 21.87 -16.48
CA GLY A 125 8.42 22.56 -15.26
C GLY A 125 9.15 23.87 -15.01
N ASP A 126 8.94 24.46 -13.84
CA ASP A 126 9.39 25.84 -13.51
C ASP A 126 10.89 25.99 -13.30
N GLN A 127 11.65 24.88 -13.36
CA GLN A 127 13.08 24.82 -13.06
C GLN A 127 13.45 25.31 -11.64
N ILE A 128 12.45 25.43 -10.76
CA ILE A 128 12.64 25.71 -9.35
C ILE A 128 13.17 24.42 -8.69
N PRO A 129 14.31 24.48 -7.97
CA PRO A 129 14.86 23.30 -7.32
C PRO A 129 13.82 22.60 -6.43
N PHE A 130 13.64 21.29 -6.66
CA PHE A 130 12.71 20.42 -5.93
C PHE A 130 11.20 20.71 -6.11
N ALA A 131 10.81 21.61 -7.02
CA ALA A 131 9.41 21.84 -7.36
C ALA A 131 8.81 20.74 -8.27
N ASP A 132 9.66 20.03 -9.00
CA ASP A 132 9.31 18.89 -9.84
C ASP A 132 10.26 17.70 -9.58
N PRO A 133 9.84 16.46 -9.90
CA PRO A 133 10.72 15.30 -9.84
C PRO A 133 12.00 15.50 -10.66
N ALA A 134 13.14 14.99 -10.15
CA ALA A 134 14.43 15.20 -10.80
C ALA A 134 14.50 14.70 -12.26
N TRP A 135 13.71 13.68 -12.60
CA TRP A 135 13.64 13.14 -13.96
C TRP A 135 12.98 14.09 -14.96
N TYR A 136 12.31 15.15 -14.50
CA TYR A 136 11.74 16.18 -15.36
C TYR A 136 12.82 17.15 -15.85
N GLN A 137 13.97 17.27 -15.18
CA GLN A 137 14.87 18.40 -15.37
C GLN A 137 16.33 18.01 -15.58
N SER A 138 16.90 17.22 -14.67
CA SER A 138 18.36 17.11 -14.53
C SER A 138 18.88 15.68 -14.38
N TYR A 139 18.01 14.69 -14.20
CA TYR A 139 18.39 13.31 -14.01
C TYR A 139 17.79 12.41 -15.08
N HIS A 140 18.63 11.78 -15.89
CA HIS A 140 18.18 10.75 -16.81
C HIS A 140 17.89 9.45 -16.05
N SER A 141 16.64 8.98 -16.15
CA SER A 141 16.19 7.74 -15.51
C SER A 141 15.80 6.73 -16.59
N PRO A 142 16.32 5.49 -16.55
CA PRO A 142 16.01 4.46 -17.55
C PRO A 142 14.56 3.96 -17.50
N TYR A 143 13.78 4.42 -16.52
CA TYR A 143 12.38 4.04 -16.34
C TYR A 143 11.38 5.00 -16.99
N PHE A 144 11.83 6.20 -17.39
CA PHE A 144 10.98 7.19 -18.04
C PHE A 144 11.42 7.38 -19.50
N ASN A 145 10.45 7.60 -20.37
CA ASN A 145 10.64 7.76 -21.80
C ASN A 145 9.64 8.81 -22.34
N GLU A 146 9.55 8.94 -23.66
CA GLU A 146 8.69 9.95 -24.29
C GLU A 146 7.20 9.79 -23.98
N SER A 147 6.67 8.56 -23.84
CA SER A 147 5.25 8.35 -23.52
C SER A 147 4.92 8.84 -22.11
N HIS A 148 5.85 8.66 -21.17
CA HIS A 148 5.75 9.22 -19.82
C HIS A 148 5.78 10.75 -19.83
N ALA A 149 6.69 11.36 -20.61
CA ALA A 149 6.79 12.81 -20.73
C ALA A 149 5.55 13.43 -21.39
N ALA A 150 4.99 12.74 -22.39
CA ALA A 150 3.76 13.15 -23.07
C ALA A 150 2.55 13.07 -22.14
N LEU A 151 2.41 11.98 -21.36
CA LEU A 151 1.36 11.85 -20.37
C LEU A 151 1.45 12.95 -19.31
N ARG A 152 2.64 13.19 -18.76
CA ARG A 152 2.89 14.26 -17.81
C ARG A 152 2.39 15.60 -18.35
N ALA A 153 2.80 15.98 -19.57
CA ALA A 153 2.43 17.26 -20.15
C ALA A 153 0.90 17.40 -20.32
N GLU A 154 0.23 16.33 -20.77
CA GLU A 154 -1.23 16.30 -20.93
C GLU A 154 -1.96 16.44 -19.59
N VAL A 155 -1.54 15.69 -18.57
CA VAL A 155 -2.19 15.74 -17.25
C VAL A 155 -1.90 17.07 -16.57
N ARG A 156 -0.67 17.60 -16.67
CA ARG A 156 -0.29 18.93 -16.13
C ARG A 156 -1.18 20.03 -16.68
N GLU A 157 -1.34 20.09 -18.01
CA GLU A 157 -2.17 21.10 -18.68
C GLU A 157 -3.60 21.08 -18.12
N TRP A 158 -4.18 19.88 -17.95
CA TRP A 158 -5.53 19.74 -17.39
C TRP A 158 -5.59 20.13 -15.91
N VAL A 159 -4.62 19.70 -15.10
CA VAL A 159 -4.56 20.01 -13.68
C VAL A 159 -4.45 21.52 -13.44
N GLU A 160 -3.51 22.20 -14.10
CA GLU A 160 -3.29 23.65 -13.94
C GLU A 160 -4.47 24.49 -14.44
N SER A 161 -5.14 24.05 -15.52
CA SER A 161 -6.22 24.83 -16.13
C SER A 161 -7.60 24.60 -15.50
N ALA A 162 -7.92 23.35 -15.14
CA ALA A 162 -9.28 22.95 -14.78
C ALA A 162 -9.46 22.59 -13.30
N ILE A 163 -8.38 22.31 -12.57
CA ILE A 163 -8.45 21.79 -11.20
C ILE A 163 -7.83 22.76 -10.20
N GLU A 164 -6.55 23.07 -10.35
CA GLU A 164 -5.78 23.85 -9.39
C GLU A 164 -6.43 25.19 -9.00
N PRO A 165 -7.01 25.98 -9.94
CA PRO A 165 -7.66 27.24 -9.59
C PRO A 165 -8.90 27.10 -8.68
N HIS A 166 -9.46 25.89 -8.56
CA HIS A 166 -10.73 25.64 -7.88
C HIS A 166 -10.62 24.72 -6.67
N VAL A 167 -9.47 24.06 -6.49
CA VAL A 167 -9.32 22.95 -5.54
C VAL A 167 -9.55 23.35 -4.08
N THR A 168 -9.16 24.59 -3.72
CA THR A 168 -9.40 25.14 -2.38
C THR A 168 -10.89 25.33 -2.11
N ASP A 169 -11.61 25.95 -3.05
CA ASP A 169 -13.06 26.18 -2.93
C ASP A 169 -13.83 24.85 -2.84
N TRP A 170 -13.43 23.85 -3.62
CA TRP A 170 -14.02 22.51 -3.56
C TRP A 170 -13.79 21.82 -2.22
N ASP A 171 -12.60 21.97 -1.63
CA ASP A 171 -12.32 21.39 -0.31
C ASP A 171 -13.14 22.08 0.79
N GLU A 172 -13.22 23.41 0.79
CA GLU A 172 -14.07 24.16 1.71
C GLU A 172 -15.56 23.81 1.57
N ALA A 173 -16.03 23.65 0.33
CA ALA A 173 -17.38 23.21 0.00
C ALA A 173 -17.63 21.71 0.31
N LYS A 174 -16.57 20.93 0.61
CA LYS A 174 -16.61 19.47 0.84
C LYS A 174 -17.08 18.69 -0.40
N GLU A 175 -16.94 19.25 -1.59
CA GLU A 175 -17.48 18.67 -2.82
C GLU A 175 -16.63 19.02 -4.02
N VAL A 176 -16.25 17.99 -4.79
CA VAL A 176 -15.66 18.14 -6.11
C VAL A 176 -16.78 17.98 -7.14
N PRO A 177 -16.89 18.84 -8.16
CA PRO A 177 -17.89 18.69 -9.20
C PRO A 177 -17.82 17.31 -9.86
N GLU A 178 -18.98 16.67 -10.03
CA GLU A 178 -19.09 15.32 -10.63
C GLU A 178 -18.38 15.25 -12.00
N GLU A 179 -18.46 16.34 -12.77
CA GLU A 179 -17.86 16.45 -14.09
C GLU A 179 -16.34 16.20 -14.10
N ILE A 180 -15.62 16.57 -13.03
CA ILE A 180 -14.17 16.32 -12.94
C ILE A 180 -13.88 14.82 -12.86
N TYR A 181 -14.73 14.05 -12.17
CA TYR A 181 -14.59 12.60 -12.12
C TYR A 181 -15.00 11.93 -13.44
N LYS A 182 -16.02 12.44 -14.13
CA LYS A 182 -16.36 11.99 -15.49
C LYS A 182 -15.24 12.28 -16.47
N GLU A 183 -14.57 13.41 -16.32
CA GLU A 183 -13.45 13.77 -17.15
C GLU A 183 -12.26 12.81 -16.98
N MET A 184 -11.99 12.32 -15.77
CA MET A 184 -11.01 11.23 -15.54
C MET A 184 -11.35 9.97 -16.35
N GLY A 185 -12.64 9.65 -16.47
CA GLY A 185 -13.12 8.55 -17.30
C GLY A 185 -12.95 8.86 -18.78
N ARG A 186 -13.50 9.99 -19.26
CA ARG A 186 -13.45 10.43 -20.67
C ARG A 186 -12.02 10.54 -21.21
N ARG A 187 -11.06 10.95 -20.39
CA ARG A 187 -9.62 11.03 -20.72
C ARG A 187 -8.90 9.68 -20.65
N GLY A 188 -9.59 8.61 -20.24
CA GLY A 188 -9.02 7.28 -20.11
C GLY A 188 -8.14 7.06 -18.88
N TYR A 189 -8.07 8.04 -17.96
CA TYR A 189 -7.19 7.96 -16.78
C TYR A 189 -7.65 6.93 -15.76
N LEU A 190 -8.96 6.76 -15.55
CA LEU A 190 -9.47 5.72 -14.63
C LEU A 190 -9.03 4.30 -15.08
N ALA A 191 -9.05 4.03 -16.38
CA ALA A 191 -8.58 2.75 -16.92
C ALA A 191 -7.08 2.53 -16.70
N GLY A 192 -6.31 3.61 -16.59
CA GLY A 192 -4.88 3.59 -16.30
C GLY A 192 -4.49 3.43 -14.83
N LEU A 193 -5.45 3.54 -13.90
CA LEU A 193 -5.24 3.56 -12.44
C LEU A 193 -5.66 2.23 -11.76
N LEU A 194 -5.39 1.09 -12.40
CA LEU A 194 -5.86 -0.23 -11.96
C LEU A 194 -4.75 -1.19 -11.51
N GLY A 195 -3.47 -0.81 -11.61
CA GLY A 195 -2.33 -1.68 -11.29
C GLY A 195 -2.17 -2.86 -12.26
N VAL A 196 -2.76 -2.80 -13.45
CA VAL A 196 -2.72 -3.84 -14.49
C VAL A 196 -2.51 -3.22 -15.87
N LYS A 197 -2.30 -4.06 -16.90
CA LYS A 197 -2.32 -3.62 -18.29
C LYS A 197 -3.62 -2.89 -18.61
N TYR A 198 -3.53 -1.85 -19.45
CA TYR A 198 -4.67 -1.01 -19.81
C TYR A 198 -5.82 -1.85 -20.39
N PRO A 199 -7.02 -1.86 -19.75
CA PRO A 199 -8.10 -2.79 -20.10
C PRO A 199 -8.94 -2.25 -21.27
N THR A 200 -8.39 -2.28 -22.48
CA THR A 200 -9.03 -1.73 -23.69
C THR A 200 -10.43 -2.26 -23.96
N GLN A 201 -10.74 -3.51 -23.56
CA GLN A 201 -12.09 -4.06 -23.71
C GLN A 201 -13.19 -3.37 -22.86
N TYR A 202 -12.80 -2.61 -21.83
CA TYR A 202 -13.73 -1.89 -20.95
C TYR A 202 -13.48 -0.39 -20.91
N ALA A 203 -12.30 0.06 -21.34
CA ALA A 203 -11.96 1.47 -21.38
C ALA A 203 -12.82 2.23 -22.39
N PRO A 204 -13.12 3.51 -22.15
CA PRO A 204 -13.81 4.35 -23.11
C PRO A 204 -13.03 4.48 -24.43
N GLN A 205 -13.76 4.70 -25.52
CA GLN A 205 -13.16 4.88 -26.84
C GLN A 205 -12.19 6.07 -26.85
N GLY A 206 -11.03 5.87 -27.47
CA GLY A 206 -9.97 6.88 -27.56
C GLY A 206 -8.88 6.73 -26.49
N GLY A 207 -9.17 6.08 -25.36
CA GLY A 207 -8.16 5.86 -24.29
C GLY A 207 -7.51 7.15 -23.80
N VAL A 208 -6.24 7.05 -23.42
CA VAL A 208 -5.41 8.22 -23.09
C VAL A 208 -4.84 8.80 -24.38
N LYS A 209 -5.00 10.12 -24.57
CA LYS A 209 -4.67 10.78 -25.85
C LYS A 209 -3.18 10.70 -26.18
N SER A 210 -2.31 10.93 -25.20
CA SER A 210 -0.86 10.96 -25.37
C SER A 210 -0.17 9.60 -25.34
N VAL A 211 -0.86 8.53 -24.90
CA VAL A 211 -0.24 7.22 -24.66
C VAL A 211 -1.08 6.10 -25.27
N PRO A 212 -0.55 5.38 -26.28
CA PRO A 212 -1.18 4.16 -26.78
C PRO A 212 -1.32 3.12 -25.67
N ALA A 213 -2.45 2.41 -25.62
CA ALA A 213 -2.76 1.45 -24.55
C ALA A 213 -1.72 0.33 -24.41
N GLU A 214 -1.01 0.01 -25.50
CA GLU A 214 0.01 -1.02 -25.62
C GLU A 214 1.32 -0.62 -24.93
N GLN A 215 1.56 0.69 -24.78
CA GLN A 215 2.73 1.26 -24.11
C GLN A 215 2.44 1.57 -22.63
N TRP A 216 1.21 1.34 -22.15
CA TRP A 216 0.84 1.63 -20.78
C TRP A 216 1.57 0.72 -19.78
N ASP A 217 2.19 1.33 -18.77
CA ASP A 217 2.85 0.66 -17.66
C ASP A 217 2.55 1.32 -16.30
N LEU A 218 3.19 0.83 -15.24
CA LEU A 218 2.96 1.32 -13.88
C LEU A 218 3.55 2.73 -13.62
N PHE A 219 4.50 3.19 -14.44
CA PHE A 219 5.05 4.54 -14.31
C PHE A 219 4.07 5.57 -14.87
N HIS A 220 3.27 5.23 -15.88
CA HIS A 220 2.15 6.06 -16.34
C HIS A 220 1.08 6.25 -15.25
N GLU A 221 0.72 5.17 -14.52
CA GLU A 221 -0.18 5.24 -13.36
C GLU A 221 0.36 6.18 -12.27
N MET A 222 1.67 6.07 -11.99
CA MET A 222 2.35 6.94 -11.03
C MET A 222 2.30 8.41 -11.46
N ILE A 223 2.48 8.71 -12.75
CA ILE A 223 2.44 10.08 -13.27
C ILE A 223 1.05 10.71 -13.10
N ILE A 224 -0.03 9.98 -13.40
CA ILE A 224 -1.38 10.50 -13.14
C ILE A 224 -1.53 10.86 -11.65
N THR A 225 -1.07 9.99 -10.76
CA THR A 225 -1.16 10.22 -9.32
C THR A 225 -0.32 11.41 -8.86
N ASP A 226 0.90 11.54 -9.37
CA ASP A 226 1.83 12.63 -9.06
C ASP A 226 1.25 13.98 -9.52
N GLU A 227 0.80 14.05 -10.77
CA GLU A 227 0.25 15.27 -11.36
C GLU A 227 -1.05 15.72 -10.67
N LEU A 228 -1.95 14.80 -10.31
CA LEU A 228 -3.13 15.14 -9.49
C LEU A 228 -2.73 15.67 -8.09
N SER A 229 -1.65 15.15 -7.52
CA SER A 229 -1.18 15.52 -6.17
C SER A 229 -0.57 16.93 -6.12
N ARG A 230 -0.17 17.48 -7.26
CA ARG A 230 0.40 18.84 -7.35
C ARG A 230 -0.53 19.95 -6.91
N THR A 231 -1.84 19.70 -6.99
CA THR A 231 -2.88 20.59 -6.48
C THR A 231 -2.78 20.89 -4.98
N GLY A 232 -1.96 20.14 -4.24
CA GLY A 232 -1.75 20.35 -2.80
C GLY A 232 -2.97 19.98 -1.94
N SER A 233 -4.00 19.35 -2.52
CA SER A 233 -5.24 18.97 -1.83
C SER A 233 -5.40 17.47 -1.70
N GLY A 234 -5.16 16.95 -0.50
CA GLY A 234 -5.45 15.55 -0.19
C GLY A 234 -6.94 15.22 -0.31
N GLY A 235 -7.83 16.18 -0.08
CA GLY A 235 -9.28 16.01 -0.25
C GLY A 235 -9.67 15.71 -1.68
N PHE A 236 -9.13 16.48 -2.63
CA PHE A 236 -9.34 16.28 -4.06
C PHE A 236 -8.76 14.95 -4.55
N VAL A 237 -7.48 14.67 -4.23
CA VAL A 237 -6.84 13.42 -4.65
C VAL A 237 -7.62 12.22 -4.12
N TRP A 238 -8.06 12.24 -2.86
CA TRP A 238 -8.86 11.16 -2.30
C TRP A 238 -10.29 11.11 -2.87
N ASN A 239 -10.86 12.24 -3.31
CA ASN A 239 -12.13 12.25 -4.03
C ASN A 239 -12.02 11.50 -5.36
N ILE A 240 -10.96 11.78 -6.12
CA ILE A 240 -10.82 11.30 -7.49
C ILE A 240 -10.29 9.88 -7.56
N ILE A 241 -9.21 9.57 -6.84
CA ILE A 241 -8.55 8.25 -6.94
C ILE A 241 -8.63 7.43 -5.66
N GLY A 242 -8.98 8.04 -4.52
CA GLY A 242 -8.90 7.39 -3.21
C GLY A 242 -9.84 6.22 -3.00
N GLY A 243 -11.10 6.30 -3.43
CA GLY A 243 -12.03 5.17 -3.38
C GLY A 243 -11.81 4.20 -4.53
N PHE A 244 -11.69 4.73 -5.76
CA PHE A 244 -11.54 3.96 -6.99
C PHE A 244 -10.27 3.08 -6.98
N GLY A 245 -9.11 3.68 -6.67
CA GLY A 245 -7.79 3.04 -6.77
C GLY A 245 -7.56 1.89 -5.81
N ILE A 246 -8.42 1.73 -4.79
CA ILE A 246 -8.39 0.59 -3.86
C ILE A 246 -9.65 -0.28 -3.96
N GLY A 247 -10.77 0.29 -4.40
CA GLY A 247 -12.05 -0.41 -4.53
C GLY A 247 -12.15 -1.25 -5.79
N CYS A 248 -11.61 -0.76 -6.91
CA CYS A 248 -11.70 -1.40 -8.23
C CYS A 248 -10.70 -2.56 -8.45
N PRO A 249 -9.42 -2.50 -8.02
CA PRO A 249 -8.47 -3.58 -8.28
C PRO A 249 -8.91 -4.97 -7.78
N PRO A 250 -9.56 -5.13 -6.60
CA PRO A 250 -10.21 -6.36 -6.18
C PRO A 250 -11.14 -6.99 -7.23
N LEU A 251 -12.02 -6.18 -7.81
CA LEU A 251 -12.96 -6.59 -8.85
C LEU A 251 -12.24 -7.04 -10.11
N VAL A 252 -11.26 -6.27 -10.57
CA VAL A 252 -10.48 -6.58 -11.78
C VAL A 252 -9.77 -7.93 -11.62
N LYS A 253 -9.15 -8.15 -10.46
CA LYS A 253 -8.31 -9.31 -10.19
C LYS A 253 -9.10 -10.58 -9.85
N PHE A 254 -10.19 -10.47 -9.11
CA PHE A 254 -10.89 -11.63 -8.53
C PHE A 254 -12.36 -11.74 -8.93
N GLY A 255 -12.92 -10.74 -9.61
CA GLY A 255 -14.27 -10.76 -10.11
C GLY A 255 -14.45 -11.74 -11.27
N LYS A 256 -15.64 -12.36 -11.32
CA LYS A 256 -16.07 -13.20 -12.44
C LYS A 256 -16.20 -12.37 -13.72
N LYS A 257 -16.08 -13.01 -14.89
CA LYS A 257 -16.08 -12.30 -16.18
C LYS A 257 -17.40 -11.55 -16.40
N GLU A 258 -18.51 -12.19 -16.10
CA GLU A 258 -19.87 -11.67 -16.28
C GLU A 258 -20.09 -10.42 -15.41
N LEU A 259 -19.54 -10.43 -14.19
CA LEU A 259 -19.60 -9.28 -13.29
C LEU A 259 -18.77 -8.11 -13.84
N LYS A 260 -17.54 -8.37 -14.27
CA LYS A 260 -16.65 -7.36 -14.86
C LYS A 260 -17.25 -6.73 -16.12
N ASP A 261 -17.75 -7.56 -17.04
CA ASP A 261 -18.38 -7.11 -18.28
C ASP A 261 -19.57 -6.17 -18.03
N ARG A 262 -20.33 -6.40 -16.96
CA ARG A 262 -21.51 -5.60 -16.62
C ARG A 262 -21.17 -4.23 -16.03
N ILE A 263 -20.14 -4.14 -15.17
CA ILE A 263 -19.93 -2.94 -14.34
C ILE A 263 -18.68 -2.13 -14.70
N MET A 264 -17.64 -2.77 -15.24
CA MET A 264 -16.38 -2.07 -15.58
C MET A 264 -16.60 -0.92 -16.56
N PRO A 265 -17.42 -1.04 -17.62
CA PRO A 265 -17.63 0.08 -18.55
C PRO A 265 -18.16 1.35 -17.86
N GLY A 266 -19.11 1.21 -16.93
CA GLY A 266 -19.67 2.34 -16.20
C GLY A 266 -18.69 2.95 -15.19
N ILE A 267 -17.84 2.12 -14.59
CA ILE A 267 -16.79 2.60 -13.67
C ILE A 267 -15.71 3.36 -14.47
N LEU A 268 -15.23 2.79 -15.58
CA LEU A 268 -14.12 3.38 -16.35
C LEU A 268 -14.53 4.59 -17.18
N SER A 269 -15.82 4.76 -17.48
CA SER A 269 -16.33 6.00 -18.08
C SER A 269 -16.49 7.14 -17.05
N GLY A 270 -16.41 6.85 -15.74
CA GLY A 270 -16.66 7.80 -14.67
C GLY A 270 -18.14 8.03 -14.35
N GLU A 271 -19.06 7.31 -15.00
CA GLU A 271 -20.51 7.41 -14.71
C GLU A 271 -20.92 6.68 -13.43
N LYS A 272 -20.07 5.74 -12.97
CA LYS A 272 -20.27 4.97 -11.74
C LYS A 272 -19.02 5.02 -10.88
N ARG A 273 -19.22 5.05 -9.57
CA ARG A 273 -18.13 5.06 -8.59
C ARG A 273 -18.06 3.76 -7.81
N ILE A 274 -16.84 3.35 -7.48
CA ILE A 274 -16.54 2.20 -6.63
C ILE A 274 -15.63 2.61 -5.47
N CYS A 275 -15.83 2.00 -4.30
CA CYS A 275 -14.98 2.23 -3.14
C CYS A 275 -14.67 0.92 -2.38
N LEU A 276 -13.69 0.97 -1.47
CA LEU A 276 -13.32 -0.15 -0.60
C LEU A 276 -13.88 0.06 0.80
N ALA A 277 -14.63 -0.92 1.31
CA ALA A 277 -15.27 -0.89 2.61
C ALA A 277 -14.81 -2.06 3.50
N ILE A 278 -13.70 -1.85 4.20
CA ILE A 278 -13.13 -2.85 5.12
C ILE A 278 -13.34 -2.44 6.58
N THR A 279 -12.81 -1.27 6.95
CA THR A 279 -12.74 -0.79 8.34
C THR A 279 -14.11 -0.61 8.96
N GLU A 280 -14.20 -0.96 10.24
CA GLU A 280 -15.42 -0.89 11.05
C GLU A 280 -15.17 0.03 12.27
N PRO A 281 -16.23 0.44 12.99
CA PRO A 281 -16.07 1.19 14.24
C PRO A 281 -15.12 0.52 15.24
N ASP A 282 -15.20 -0.81 15.35
CA ASP A 282 -14.46 -1.61 16.32
C ASP A 282 -13.26 -2.36 15.71
N ALA A 283 -13.07 -2.30 14.38
CA ALA A 283 -12.00 -3.02 13.67
C ALA A 283 -11.28 -2.13 12.63
N GLY A 284 -10.19 -1.50 13.08
CA GLY A 284 -9.28 -0.70 12.25
C GLY A 284 -7.99 -1.45 11.91
N SER A 285 -7.02 -1.43 12.83
CA SER A 285 -5.75 -2.18 12.67
C SER A 285 -5.95 -3.70 12.74
N ASP A 286 -7.02 -4.15 13.42
CA ASP A 286 -7.36 -5.56 13.61
C ASP A 286 -8.52 -5.98 12.68
N VAL A 287 -8.30 -5.84 11.37
CA VAL A 287 -9.30 -6.18 10.34
C VAL A 287 -9.70 -7.66 10.36
N ALA A 288 -8.89 -8.52 10.99
CA ALA A 288 -9.16 -9.94 11.12
C ALA A 288 -10.39 -10.24 12.00
N ASN A 289 -10.76 -9.30 12.88
CA ASN A 289 -11.87 -9.41 13.83
C ASN A 289 -13.07 -8.52 13.47
N LEU A 290 -13.21 -8.16 12.19
CA LEU A 290 -14.41 -7.51 11.68
C LEU A 290 -15.67 -8.35 11.94
N THR A 291 -16.80 -7.68 12.15
CA THR A 291 -18.09 -8.24 12.56
C THR A 291 -19.21 -8.06 11.55
N CYS A 292 -19.05 -7.20 10.53
CA CYS A 292 -20.00 -7.14 9.42
C CYS A 292 -20.10 -8.52 8.77
N GLU A 293 -21.28 -9.13 8.82
CA GLU A 293 -21.50 -10.51 8.45
C GLU A 293 -22.23 -10.65 7.12
N ALA A 294 -22.01 -11.78 6.46
CA ALA A 294 -22.71 -12.19 5.26
C ALA A 294 -23.13 -13.65 5.42
N LYS A 295 -24.43 -13.90 5.59
CA LYS A 295 -24.99 -15.24 5.74
C LYS A 295 -25.62 -15.70 4.45
N LEU A 296 -25.39 -16.93 4.04
CA LEU A 296 -26.03 -17.48 2.85
C LEU A 296 -27.55 -17.63 3.09
N SER A 297 -28.36 -17.22 2.13
CA SER A 297 -29.81 -17.42 2.14
C SER A 297 -30.14 -18.91 2.09
N GLU A 298 -31.34 -19.28 2.55
CA GLU A 298 -31.80 -20.68 2.58
C GLU A 298 -31.75 -21.35 1.19
N ASP A 299 -31.98 -20.58 0.12
CA ASP A 299 -31.93 -21.05 -1.25
C ASP A 299 -30.52 -21.09 -1.87
N GLY A 300 -29.50 -20.64 -1.12
CA GLY A 300 -28.10 -20.65 -1.56
C GLY A 300 -27.75 -19.64 -2.65
N LYS A 301 -28.65 -18.71 -2.99
CA LYS A 301 -28.47 -17.78 -4.13
C LYS A 301 -27.94 -16.42 -3.74
N HIS A 302 -28.12 -16.01 -2.50
CA HIS A 302 -27.73 -14.69 -2.01
C HIS A 302 -26.98 -14.79 -0.69
N TYR A 303 -26.09 -13.84 -0.46
CA TYR A 303 -25.65 -13.45 0.87
C TYR A 303 -26.59 -12.38 1.41
N ILE A 304 -26.99 -12.51 2.67
CA ILE A 304 -27.69 -11.49 3.45
C ILE A 304 -26.63 -10.79 4.30
N VAL A 305 -26.37 -9.52 4.00
CA VAL A 305 -25.28 -8.75 4.60
C VAL A 305 -25.82 -7.79 5.65
N ASN A 306 -25.22 -7.84 6.84
CA ASN A 306 -25.55 -6.98 7.97
C ASN A 306 -24.28 -6.43 8.64
N GLY A 307 -24.28 -5.15 8.98
CA GLY A 307 -23.19 -4.53 9.73
C GLY A 307 -22.82 -3.13 9.24
N GLU A 308 -21.69 -2.64 9.72
CA GLU A 308 -21.33 -1.23 9.55
C GLU A 308 -19.88 -1.05 9.15
N LYS A 309 -19.61 -0.03 8.34
CA LYS A 309 -18.28 0.36 7.87
C LYS A 309 -18.03 1.82 8.16
N LYS A 310 -16.78 2.14 8.49
CA LYS A 310 -16.36 3.47 8.94
C LYS A 310 -15.08 3.90 8.23
N TRP A 311 -14.95 5.20 7.98
CA TRP A 311 -13.83 5.80 7.25
C TRP A 311 -13.78 5.42 5.76
N ILE A 312 -14.94 5.25 5.13
CA ILE A 312 -15.00 4.81 3.74
C ILE A 312 -14.92 6.01 2.79
N THR A 313 -13.76 6.19 2.17
CA THR A 313 -13.51 7.22 1.16
C THR A 313 -14.44 7.03 -0.04
N ASN A 314 -15.04 8.14 -0.50
CA ASN A 314 -16.05 8.21 -1.57
C ASN A 314 -17.34 7.42 -1.33
N GLY A 315 -17.54 6.80 -0.16
CA GLY A 315 -18.70 5.95 0.11
C GLY A 315 -20.03 6.67 -0.13
N ILE A 316 -20.10 7.98 0.07
CA ILE A 316 -21.30 8.81 -0.14
C ILE A 316 -21.74 8.86 -1.61
N TRP A 317 -20.82 8.74 -2.56
CA TRP A 317 -21.09 8.78 -4.00
C TRP A 317 -20.97 7.41 -4.68
N ALA A 318 -20.46 6.39 -3.98
CA ALA A 318 -20.22 5.08 -4.57
C ALA A 318 -21.53 4.38 -4.96
N ASP A 319 -21.56 3.83 -6.16
CA ASP A 319 -22.58 2.88 -6.64
C ASP A 319 -22.21 1.44 -6.26
N TYR A 320 -20.91 1.16 -6.16
CA TYR A 320 -20.37 -0.15 -5.86
C TYR A 320 -19.44 -0.10 -4.65
N PHE A 321 -19.53 -1.12 -3.80
CA PHE A 321 -18.72 -1.27 -2.59
C PHE A 321 -18.02 -2.62 -2.64
N THR A 322 -16.69 -2.61 -2.65
CA THR A 322 -15.91 -3.81 -2.37
C THR A 322 -15.83 -3.96 -0.85
N VAL A 323 -16.59 -4.90 -0.28
CA VAL A 323 -16.82 -5.02 1.16
C VAL A 323 -16.16 -6.26 1.73
N ALA A 324 -15.38 -6.11 2.80
CA ALA A 324 -14.92 -7.26 3.59
C ALA A 324 -16.00 -7.66 4.60
N VAL A 325 -16.39 -8.93 4.57
CA VAL A 325 -17.47 -9.48 5.39
C VAL A 325 -17.07 -10.80 6.03
N ARG A 326 -17.65 -11.10 7.20
CA ARG A 326 -17.55 -12.37 7.91
C ARG A 326 -18.51 -13.37 7.27
N THR A 327 -17.98 -14.42 6.66
CA THR A 327 -18.76 -15.56 6.11
C THR A 327 -18.52 -16.86 6.87
N GLY A 328 -17.45 -16.92 7.67
CA GLY A 328 -17.08 -18.11 8.45
C GLY A 328 -16.72 -17.76 9.89
N GLU A 329 -15.85 -18.57 10.49
CA GLU A 329 -15.40 -18.43 11.88
C GLU A 329 -14.56 -17.16 12.12
N ALA A 330 -14.23 -16.90 13.38
CA ALA A 330 -13.37 -15.78 13.78
C ALA A 330 -11.96 -15.82 13.12
N GLY A 331 -11.36 -14.64 12.94
CA GLY A 331 -10.01 -14.47 12.38
C GLY A 331 -9.97 -14.40 10.85
N MET A 332 -8.77 -14.27 10.27
CA MET A 332 -8.60 -13.95 8.84
C MET A 332 -9.19 -15.00 7.88
N ASN A 333 -9.29 -16.26 8.32
CA ASN A 333 -9.79 -17.36 7.50
C ASN A 333 -11.33 -17.44 7.43
N GLY A 334 -12.07 -16.55 8.09
CA GLY A 334 -13.52 -16.48 7.96
C GLY A 334 -14.01 -15.21 7.26
N VAL A 335 -13.10 -14.45 6.63
CA VAL A 335 -13.43 -13.22 5.92
C VAL A 335 -13.45 -13.46 4.41
N SER A 336 -14.48 -12.92 3.76
CA SER A 336 -14.68 -12.89 2.31
C SER A 336 -14.75 -11.45 1.81
N LEU A 337 -14.69 -11.30 0.49
CA LEU A 337 -14.93 -10.02 -0.18
C LEU A 337 -16.13 -10.14 -1.10
N LEU A 338 -17.09 -9.25 -0.91
CA LEU A 338 -18.28 -9.14 -1.75
C LEU A 338 -18.25 -7.80 -2.49
N LEU A 339 -18.70 -7.80 -3.73
CA LEU A 339 -19.09 -6.58 -4.41
C LEU A 339 -20.57 -6.29 -4.13
N ILE A 340 -20.85 -5.28 -3.33
CA ILE A 340 -22.22 -4.85 -2.99
C ILE A 340 -22.59 -3.66 -3.86
N GLU A 341 -23.75 -3.71 -4.49
CA GLU A 341 -24.30 -2.57 -5.24
C GLU A 341 -25.14 -1.72 -4.29
N ARG A 342 -25.11 -0.40 -4.47
CA ARG A 342 -26.01 0.51 -3.75
C ARG A 342 -27.45 0.15 -4.06
N GLY A 343 -28.26 0.00 -3.01
CA GLY A 343 -29.67 -0.35 -3.15
C GLY A 343 -30.38 -0.38 -1.79
N GLU A 344 -31.47 -1.14 -1.72
CA GLU A 344 -32.23 -1.36 -0.49
C GLU A 344 -31.32 -1.92 0.62
N GLY A 345 -31.49 -1.40 1.85
CA GLY A 345 -30.67 -1.79 3.01
C GLY A 345 -29.27 -1.17 3.06
N VAL A 346 -28.83 -0.43 2.04
CA VAL A 346 -27.55 0.30 2.06
C VAL A 346 -27.80 1.77 2.41
N SER A 347 -27.36 2.20 3.61
CA SER A 347 -27.42 3.60 4.01
C SER A 347 -26.02 4.19 4.17
N THR A 348 -25.86 5.47 3.81
CA THR A 348 -24.57 6.16 3.86
C THR A 348 -24.70 7.52 4.51
N ARG A 349 -23.79 7.85 5.43
CA ARG A 349 -23.75 9.14 6.12
C ARG A 349 -22.34 9.71 6.10
N ARG A 350 -22.20 10.94 5.61
CA ARG A 350 -20.92 11.65 5.57
C ARG A 350 -20.39 11.89 6.99
N MET A 351 -19.09 11.75 7.16
CA MET A 351 -18.39 12.01 8.41
C MET A 351 -17.72 13.38 8.40
N PRO A 352 -17.86 14.19 9.48
CA PRO A 352 -17.05 15.39 9.64
C PRO A 352 -15.61 15.00 9.99
N CYS A 353 -14.67 15.43 9.14
CA CYS A 353 -13.23 15.19 9.30
C CYS A 353 -12.50 16.52 9.55
N GLN A 354 -11.31 16.44 10.15
CA GLN A 354 -10.45 17.62 10.38
C GLN A 354 -9.81 18.15 9.08
N GLY A 355 -9.62 17.29 8.08
CA GLY A 355 -9.09 17.63 6.76
C GLY A 355 -9.62 16.67 5.71
N VAL A 356 -9.09 16.75 4.49
CA VAL A 356 -9.54 16.00 3.31
C VAL A 356 -11.06 16.11 3.10
N LEU A 357 -11.56 17.34 3.23
CA LEU A 357 -12.98 17.65 3.41
C LEU A 357 -13.84 17.22 2.21
N SER A 358 -13.27 17.35 1.01
CA SER A 358 -13.88 16.94 -0.25
C SER A 358 -13.76 15.44 -0.56
N SER A 359 -13.07 14.63 0.25
CA SER A 359 -12.87 13.18 -0.02
C SER A 359 -14.13 12.32 0.12
N GLY A 360 -15.18 12.83 0.78
CA GLY A 360 -16.41 12.10 1.03
C GLY A 360 -16.24 10.90 1.97
N THR A 361 -15.45 11.06 3.04
CA THR A 361 -15.33 10.06 4.11
C THR A 361 -16.70 9.73 4.68
N THR A 362 -17.05 8.44 4.70
CA THR A 362 -18.42 7.98 4.89
C THR A 362 -18.53 6.86 5.91
N TYR A 363 -19.61 6.89 6.68
CA TYR A 363 -20.16 5.77 7.43
C TYR A 363 -21.17 5.02 6.56
N ILE A 364 -21.09 3.70 6.53
CA ILE A 364 -22.01 2.86 5.73
C ILE A 364 -22.65 1.85 6.67
N THR A 365 -23.96 1.69 6.58
CA THR A 365 -24.70 0.63 7.28
C THR A 365 -25.35 -0.26 6.22
N PHE A 366 -25.24 -1.57 6.42
CA PHE A 366 -25.90 -2.62 5.66
C PHE A 366 -26.94 -3.29 6.56
N GLU A 367 -28.20 -3.26 6.15
CA GLU A 367 -29.34 -3.88 6.83
C GLU A 367 -30.05 -4.84 5.87
N ASP A 368 -29.90 -6.14 6.11
CA ASP A 368 -30.48 -7.24 5.32
C ASP A 368 -30.25 -7.12 3.80
N VAL A 369 -29.07 -6.64 3.41
CA VAL A 369 -28.75 -6.41 2.00
C VAL A 369 -28.55 -7.74 1.29
N LYS A 370 -29.37 -7.98 0.26
CA LYS A 370 -29.30 -9.20 -0.57
C LYS A 370 -28.26 -9.03 -1.67
N VAL A 371 -27.20 -9.81 -1.60
CA VAL A 371 -26.08 -9.79 -2.55
C VAL A 371 -26.00 -11.13 -3.27
N PRO A 372 -26.09 -11.18 -4.61
CA PRO A 372 -25.97 -12.45 -5.32
C PRO A 372 -24.63 -13.16 -5.07
N VAL A 373 -24.62 -14.50 -5.00
CA VAL A 373 -23.39 -15.27 -4.74
C VAL A 373 -22.32 -15.09 -5.85
N GLU A 374 -22.73 -14.68 -7.04
CA GLU A 374 -21.82 -14.32 -8.14
C GLU A 374 -21.01 -13.04 -7.89
N ASN A 375 -21.44 -12.20 -6.94
CA ASN A 375 -20.71 -11.00 -6.54
C ASN A 375 -19.59 -11.28 -5.52
N LEU A 376 -19.40 -12.55 -5.12
CA LEU A 376 -18.24 -12.98 -4.36
C LEU A 376 -16.95 -12.78 -5.19
N LEU A 377 -16.02 -12.00 -4.64
CA LEU A 377 -14.72 -11.73 -5.25
C LEU A 377 -13.71 -12.76 -4.76
N GLY A 378 -13.31 -13.66 -5.66
CA GLY A 378 -12.39 -14.75 -5.35
C GLY A 378 -13.09 -15.94 -4.70
N LYS A 379 -12.51 -16.45 -3.61
CA LYS A 379 -13.04 -17.61 -2.89
C LYS A 379 -13.56 -17.19 -1.53
N GLU A 380 -14.64 -17.83 -1.11
CA GLU A 380 -15.19 -17.67 0.23
C GLU A 380 -14.12 -18.00 1.27
N ASN A 381 -14.12 -17.24 2.37
CA ASN A 381 -13.19 -17.39 3.50
C ASN A 381 -11.71 -17.13 3.13
N GLN A 382 -11.46 -16.52 1.97
CA GLN A 382 -10.12 -16.21 1.46
C GLN A 382 -9.94 -14.72 1.11
N GLY A 383 -10.74 -13.83 1.71
CA GLY A 383 -10.66 -12.38 1.49
C GLY A 383 -9.26 -11.79 1.75
N PHE A 384 -8.44 -12.45 2.59
CA PHE A 384 -7.05 -12.08 2.85
C PHE A 384 -6.00 -13.05 2.29
N LYS A 385 -6.41 -14.15 1.62
CA LYS A 385 -5.49 -15.22 1.17
C LYS A 385 -4.98 -15.05 -0.27
N GLY A 386 -5.38 -13.99 -0.96
CA GLY A 386 -4.63 -13.46 -2.10
C GLY A 386 -3.57 -12.47 -1.61
N LYS A 387 -2.70 -11.99 -2.49
CA LYS A 387 -1.89 -10.77 -2.31
C LYS A 387 -2.82 -9.55 -2.12
N PHE A 388 -3.56 -9.55 -1.01
CA PHE A 388 -4.60 -8.60 -0.60
C PHE A 388 -4.08 -7.67 0.49
N THR A 389 -2.76 -7.49 0.52
CA THR A 389 -2.16 -6.36 1.17
C THR A 389 -2.41 -5.17 0.24
N CYS A 390 -3.43 -4.37 0.56
CA CYS A 390 -3.54 -2.97 0.09
C CYS A 390 -2.22 -2.20 0.33
N LYS A 391 -1.33 -2.73 1.19
CA LYS A 391 0.05 -2.29 1.43
C LYS A 391 1.12 -2.71 0.41
N GLN A 392 0.89 -3.59 -0.57
CA GLN A 392 1.95 -4.07 -1.47
C GLN A 392 1.53 -4.04 -2.93
N HIS A 393 1.72 -2.88 -3.57
CA HIS A 393 1.87 -2.78 -5.03
C HIS A 393 3.34 -2.62 -5.48
N LEU A 394 4.33 -2.82 -4.59
CA LEU A 394 5.76 -2.65 -4.92
C LEU A 394 6.66 -3.86 -4.64
N SER A 395 6.12 -5.08 -4.44
CA SER A 395 6.99 -6.25 -4.25
C SER A 395 6.39 -7.55 -4.79
N SER A 396 6.44 -7.75 -6.10
CA SER A 396 6.73 -9.08 -6.70
C SER A 396 6.82 -8.98 -8.22
N GLN A 397 8.00 -8.63 -8.73
CA GLN A 397 8.54 -9.26 -9.94
C GLN A 397 9.77 -10.05 -9.47
N GLY A 398 9.71 -11.37 -9.65
CA GLY A 398 10.66 -12.36 -9.14
C GLY A 398 10.07 -13.75 -9.32
#